data_AF-A0A9E4EW73-F1
#
_entry.id   AF-A0A9E4EW73-F1
#
_cell.length_a   1.000
_cell.length_b   1.000
_cell.length_c   1.000
_cell.angle_alpha   90.00
_cell.angle_beta   90.00
_cell.angle_gamma   90.00
#
_symmetry.space_group_name_H-M   'P 1'
#
loop_
_entity.id
_entity.type
_entity.pdbx_description
1 polymer ?
#
loop_
_entity_poly.entity_id
_entity_poly.type
_entity_poly.pdbx_seq_one_letter_code
_entity_poly.pdbx_strand_id
1 'polypeptide(L)'
;MWSEKQLATYREQGFLVQRGLIPPDQIERLRSAADAMMSEQADNPPEVHVVREKSGPVRSVFCMHRNVQPFRELCRSEPIARPVKQIFGSDAYIFHSKLNYKESFEGTVWLWHQDYGYWRYDGVDDRLASALVMLGPNTRNNGSIALVQGSHRWG
;
A
#
# COMPACT_ATOMS: atom_id res chain seq x y z
N MET A 1 15.65 -10.61 -4.80
CA MET A 1 16.54 -9.43 -4.74
C MET A 1 16.38 -8.71 -6.06
N TRP A 2 16.28 -7.39 -6.05
CA TRP A 2 16.24 -6.62 -7.29
C TRP A 2 17.60 -6.66 -7.98
N SER A 3 17.60 -6.73 -9.30
CA SER A 3 18.84 -6.57 -10.08
C SER A 3 19.34 -5.12 -10.01
N GLU A 4 20.61 -4.91 -10.36
CA GLU A 4 21.18 -3.56 -10.44
C GLU A 4 20.38 -2.64 -11.38
N LYS A 5 19.86 -3.20 -12.48
CA LYS A 5 18.98 -2.46 -13.39
C LYS A 5 17.68 -2.01 -12.70
N GLN A 6 17.06 -2.89 -11.93
CA GLN A 6 15.83 -2.55 -11.19
C GLN A 6 16.09 -1.52 -10.09
N LEU A 7 17.22 -1.63 -9.38
CA LEU A 7 17.64 -0.62 -8.41
C LEU A 7 17.90 0.73 -9.07
N ALA A 8 18.59 0.76 -10.21
CA ALA A 8 18.82 1.98 -10.98
C ALA A 8 17.50 2.62 -11.41
N THR A 9 16.55 1.83 -11.93
CA THR A 9 15.20 2.30 -12.27
C THR A 9 14.50 2.92 -11.06
N TYR A 10 14.51 2.26 -9.90
CA TYR A 10 13.89 2.81 -8.69
C TYR A 10 14.52 4.14 -8.27
N ARG A 11 15.87 4.22 -8.27
CA ARG A 11 16.61 5.44 -7.91
C ARG A 11 16.36 6.59 -8.88
N GLU A 12 16.22 6.29 -10.18
CA GLU A 12 15.98 7.26 -11.24
C GLU A 12 14.53 7.75 -11.27
N GLN A 13 13.57 6.82 -11.27
CA GLN A 13 12.16 7.12 -11.49
C GLN A 13 11.39 7.38 -10.19
N GLY A 14 11.91 6.96 -9.04
CA GLY A 14 11.25 7.05 -7.74
C GLY A 14 10.30 5.89 -7.44
N PHE A 15 10.12 4.96 -8.37
CA PHE A 15 9.29 3.77 -8.20
C PHE A 15 9.76 2.63 -9.10
N LEU A 16 9.29 1.41 -8.79
CA LEU A 16 9.46 0.23 -9.64
C LEU A 16 8.17 -0.58 -9.63
N VAL A 17 7.68 -0.97 -10.82
CA VAL A 17 6.49 -1.81 -10.97
C VAL A 17 6.92 -3.26 -11.23
N GLN A 18 6.45 -4.18 -10.39
CA GLN A 18 6.67 -5.62 -10.57
C GLN A 18 5.34 -6.35 -10.70
N ARG A 19 5.16 -7.05 -11.82
CA ARG A 19 3.95 -7.82 -12.11
C ARG A 19 4.16 -9.28 -11.71
N GLY A 20 3.12 -9.90 -11.17
CA GLY A 20 3.16 -11.31 -10.77
C GLY A 20 4.07 -11.59 -9.56
N LEU A 21 4.39 -10.57 -8.76
CA LEU A 21 5.22 -10.74 -7.57
C LEU A 21 4.49 -11.53 -6.46
N ILE A 22 3.18 -11.31 -6.34
CA ILE A 22 2.31 -12.01 -5.39
C ILE A 22 1.46 -13.03 -6.15
N PRO A 23 1.47 -14.30 -5.75
CA PRO A 23 0.68 -15.35 -6.39
C PRO A 23 -0.84 -15.07 -6.36
N PRO A 24 -1.61 -15.49 -7.38
CA PRO A 24 -3.06 -15.26 -7.43
C PRO A 24 -3.83 -15.80 -6.23
N ASP A 25 -3.47 -16.97 -5.71
CA ASP A 25 -4.10 -17.55 -4.51
C ASP A 25 -3.87 -16.70 -3.26
N GLN A 26 -2.69 -16.09 -3.13
CA GLN A 26 -2.41 -15.16 -2.05
C GLN A 26 -3.18 -13.84 -2.22
N ILE A 27 -3.36 -13.37 -3.46
CA ILE A 27 -4.23 -12.21 -3.74
C ILE A 27 -5.67 -12.50 -3.33
N GLU A 28 -6.22 -13.67 -3.66
CA GLU A 28 -7.59 -14.03 -3.27
C GLU A 28 -7.73 -14.14 -1.74
N ARG A 29 -6.74 -14.70 -1.03
CA ARG A 29 -6.73 -14.68 0.45
C ARG A 29 -6.77 -13.26 1.03
N LEU A 30 -6.03 -12.32 0.43
CA LEU A 30 -6.02 -10.93 0.86
C LEU A 30 -7.37 -10.24 0.59
N ARG A 31 -8.00 -10.54 -0.54
CA ARG A 31 -9.33 -10.01 -0.89
C ARG A 31 -10.40 -10.52 0.05
N SER A 32 -10.46 -11.83 0.31
CA SER A 32 -11.42 -12.39 1.26
C SER A 32 -11.26 -11.81 2.67
N ALA A 33 -10.01 -11.57 3.11
CA ALA A 33 -9.76 -10.92 4.39
C ALA A 33 -10.20 -9.44 4.39
N ALA A 34 -9.97 -8.71 3.29
CA ALA A 34 -10.46 -7.34 3.14
C ALA A 34 -12.00 -7.29 3.22
N ASP A 35 -12.68 -8.14 2.44
CA ASP A 35 -14.14 -8.18 2.38
C ASP A 35 -14.76 -8.48 3.75
N ALA A 36 -14.18 -9.45 4.48
CA ALA A 36 -14.60 -9.77 5.83
C ALA A 36 -14.52 -8.57 6.79
N MET A 37 -13.49 -7.74 6.66
CA MET A 37 -13.31 -6.57 7.53
C MET A 37 -14.21 -5.38 7.15
N MET A 38 -14.61 -5.30 5.89
CA MET A 38 -15.48 -4.23 5.38
C MET A 38 -16.97 -4.49 5.65
N SER A 39 -17.32 -5.75 5.97
CA SER A 39 -18.67 -6.16 6.36
C SER A 39 -19.23 -5.33 7.52
N GLU A 40 -20.53 -5.07 7.50
CA GLU A 40 -21.22 -4.35 8.59
C GLU A 40 -21.25 -5.16 9.90
N GLN A 41 -21.20 -6.49 9.80
CA GLN A 41 -21.16 -7.39 10.96
C GLN A 41 -19.72 -7.75 11.37
N ALA A 42 -18.71 -7.07 10.84
CA ALA A 42 -17.32 -7.36 11.14
C ALA A 42 -16.98 -7.05 12.61
N ASP A 43 -16.53 -8.07 13.34
CA ASP A 43 -15.89 -7.91 14.65
C ASP A 43 -14.38 -7.72 14.46
N ASN A 44 -14.02 -6.52 13.99
CA ASN A 44 -12.64 -6.19 13.65
C ASN A 44 -11.77 -6.04 14.92
N PRO A 45 -10.48 -6.42 14.86
CA PRO A 45 -9.54 -6.15 15.95
C PRO A 45 -9.54 -4.65 16.32
N PRO A 46 -9.41 -4.28 17.62
CA PRO A 46 -9.53 -2.88 18.05
C PRO A 46 -8.58 -1.88 17.37
N GLU A 47 -7.40 -2.33 16.92
CA GLU A 47 -6.45 -1.44 16.22
C GLU A 47 -6.77 -1.24 14.73
N VAL A 48 -7.68 -2.03 14.17
CA VAL A 48 -8.14 -1.87 12.79
C VAL A 48 -9.12 -0.71 12.75
N HIS A 49 -8.79 0.31 11.95
CA HIS A 49 -9.66 1.46 11.76
C HIS A 49 -10.26 1.46 10.36
N VAL A 50 -11.57 1.29 10.29
CA VAL A 50 -12.37 1.38 9.06
C VAL A 50 -12.89 2.80 8.92
N VAL A 51 -12.50 3.47 7.84
CA VAL A 51 -12.98 4.80 7.46
C VAL A 51 -13.94 4.65 6.30
N ARG A 52 -15.12 5.26 6.43
CA ARG A 52 -16.19 5.26 5.43
C ARG A 52 -16.33 6.65 4.81
N GLU A 53 -16.75 6.70 3.54
CA GLU A 53 -17.21 7.94 2.93
C GLU A 53 -18.49 8.43 3.64
N LYS A 54 -18.83 9.71 3.47
CA LYS A 54 -20.08 10.26 4.02
C LYS A 54 -21.34 9.55 3.50
N SER A 55 -21.27 8.96 2.29
CA SER A 55 -22.36 8.18 1.71
C SER A 55 -22.49 6.77 2.32
N GLY A 56 -21.53 6.29 3.12
CA GLY A 56 -21.57 4.97 3.77
C GLY A 56 -20.54 3.92 3.31
N PRO A 57 -20.09 3.88 2.03
CA PRO A 57 -19.10 2.89 1.58
C PRO A 57 -17.76 2.98 2.31
N VAL A 58 -17.05 1.85 2.41
CA VAL A 58 -15.68 1.85 2.96
C VAL A 58 -14.75 2.57 2.00
N ARG A 59 -13.95 3.49 2.55
CA ARG A 59 -12.91 4.23 1.83
C ARG A 59 -11.53 3.67 2.12
N SER A 60 -11.25 3.41 3.39
CA SER A 60 -9.91 2.96 3.81
C SER A 60 -9.97 2.10 5.06
N VAL A 61 -9.05 1.16 5.16
CA VAL A 61 -8.91 0.30 6.34
C VAL A 61 -7.45 0.30 6.78
N PHE A 62 -7.20 0.75 8.01
CA PHE A 62 -5.85 0.98 8.54
C PHE A 62 -5.39 -0.16 9.46
N CYS A 63 -4.08 -0.22 9.70
CA CYS A 63 -3.43 -1.10 10.69
C CYS A 63 -3.62 -2.62 10.50
N MET A 64 -4.09 -3.07 9.34
CA MET A 64 -4.32 -4.51 9.07
C MET A 64 -3.06 -5.37 9.24
N HIS A 65 -1.88 -4.82 8.97
CA HIS A 65 -0.59 -5.50 9.16
C HIS A 65 -0.32 -5.96 10.60
N ARG A 66 -1.05 -5.39 11.58
CA ARG A 66 -0.91 -5.72 13.00
C ARG A 66 -1.60 -7.02 13.32
N ASN A 67 -2.90 -7.16 13.09
CA ASN A 67 -3.68 -8.30 13.59
C ASN A 67 -4.52 -9.05 12.55
N VAL A 68 -4.43 -8.67 11.27
CA VAL A 68 -5.13 -9.38 10.19
C VAL A 68 -4.14 -10.29 9.49
N GLN A 69 -4.25 -11.60 9.73
CA GLN A 69 -3.21 -12.57 9.39
C GLN A 69 -2.72 -12.47 7.93
N PRO A 70 -3.56 -12.46 6.87
CA PRO A 70 -3.05 -12.39 5.49
C PRO A 70 -2.23 -11.12 5.21
N PHE A 71 -2.65 -9.97 5.75
CA PHE A 71 -1.90 -8.71 5.61
C PHE A 71 -0.62 -8.69 6.45
N ARG A 72 -0.68 -9.24 7.67
CA ARG A 72 0.47 -9.42 8.56
C ARG A 72 1.56 -10.26 7.89
N GLU A 73 1.17 -11.35 7.23
CA GLU A 73 2.04 -12.26 6.46
C GLU A 73 2.62 -11.56 5.23
N LEU A 74 1.78 -10.88 4.44
CA LEU A 74 2.22 -10.16 3.24
C LEU A 74 3.30 -9.12 3.57
N CYS A 75 3.08 -8.28 4.58
CA CYS A 75 4.02 -7.23 4.96
C CYS A 75 5.39 -7.77 5.41
N ARG A 76 5.46 -9.03 5.87
CA ARG A 76 6.70 -9.69 6.33
C ARG A 76 7.27 -10.65 5.29
N SER A 77 6.57 -10.87 4.18
CA SER A 77 6.97 -11.81 3.15
C SER A 77 8.25 -11.36 2.45
N GLU A 78 9.12 -12.30 2.07
CA GLU A 78 10.36 -11.99 1.36
C GLU A 78 10.18 -11.15 0.08
N PRO A 79 9.14 -11.37 -0.75
CA PRO A 79 8.91 -10.55 -1.94
C PRO A 79 8.76 -9.06 -1.64
N ILE A 80 8.27 -8.69 -0.46
CA ILE A 80 8.11 -7.29 -0.02
C ILE A 80 9.30 -6.82 0.81
N ALA A 81 9.68 -7.58 1.85
CA ALA A 81 10.69 -7.14 2.81
C ALA A 81 12.10 -7.09 2.20
N ARG A 82 12.45 -8.00 1.29
CA ARG A 82 13.80 -8.10 0.73
C ARG A 82 14.17 -6.89 -0.14
N PRO A 83 13.32 -6.40 -1.06
CA PRO A 83 13.56 -5.14 -1.76
C PRO A 83 13.70 -3.94 -0.83
N VAL A 84 12.85 -3.83 0.20
CA VAL A 84 12.90 -2.72 1.16
C VAL A 84 14.25 -2.71 1.90
N LYS A 85 14.69 -3.86 2.41
CA LYS A 85 16.01 -4.02 3.04
C LYS A 85 17.16 -3.68 2.09
N GLN A 86 17.03 -4.04 0.81
CA GLN A 86 18.03 -3.74 -0.22
C GLN A 86 18.10 -2.23 -0.52
N ILE A 87 16.96 -1.54 -0.58
CA ILE A 87 16.90 -0.08 -0.81
C ILE A 87 17.49 0.68 0.37
N PHE A 88 17.14 0.28 1.59
CA PHE A 88 17.59 0.99 2.79
C PHE A 88 18.96 0.58 3.29
N GLY A 89 19.46 -0.61 2.96
CA GLY A 89 20.69 -1.15 3.53
C GLY A 89 20.58 -1.50 5.02
N SER A 90 19.37 -1.58 5.57
CA SER A 90 19.09 -2.00 6.95
C SER A 90 17.75 -2.69 7.06
N ASP A 91 17.46 -3.27 8.23
CA ASP A 91 16.10 -3.69 8.56
C ASP A 91 15.16 -2.47 8.64
N ALA A 92 13.87 -2.73 8.51
CA ALA A 92 12.80 -1.74 8.50
C ALA A 92 11.59 -2.26 9.29
N TYR A 93 10.72 -1.34 9.68
CA TYR A 93 9.44 -1.64 10.32
C TYR A 93 8.29 -1.01 9.52
N ILE A 94 7.06 -1.46 9.79
CA ILE A 94 5.88 -0.88 9.16
C ILE A 94 5.48 0.38 9.93
N PHE A 95 5.79 1.54 9.38
CA PHE A 95 5.32 2.82 9.90
C PHE A 95 3.80 2.95 9.76
N HIS A 96 3.27 2.59 8.59
CA HIS A 96 1.86 2.77 8.26
C HIS A 96 1.37 1.69 7.28
N SER A 97 0.11 1.26 7.42
CA SER A 97 -0.55 0.38 6.45
C SER A 97 -1.98 0.81 6.22
N LYS A 98 -2.42 0.81 4.97
CA LYS A 98 -3.81 1.05 4.59
C LYS A 98 -4.23 0.18 3.41
N LEU A 99 -5.45 -0.32 3.45
CA LEU A 99 -6.21 -0.69 2.25
C LEU A 99 -6.91 0.57 1.78
N ASN A 100 -6.74 0.94 0.50
CA ASN A 100 -7.59 1.93 -0.12
C ASN A 100 -8.64 1.19 -0.94
N TYR A 101 -9.90 1.30 -0.52
CA TYR A 101 -11.02 0.75 -1.25
C TYR A 101 -11.67 1.88 -2.05
N LYS A 102 -11.69 1.72 -3.37
CA LYS A 102 -12.41 2.62 -4.28
C LYS A 102 -13.64 1.86 -4.74
N GLU A 103 -14.77 2.18 -4.12
CA GLU A 103 -16.06 1.67 -4.55
C GLU A 103 -16.30 2.03 -6.02
N SER A 104 -17.00 1.17 -6.77
CA SER A 104 -17.30 1.50 -8.16
C SER A 104 -18.32 2.62 -8.22
N PHE A 105 -18.09 3.63 -9.05
CA PHE A 105 -18.98 4.79 -9.27
C PHE A 105 -19.16 5.75 -8.07
N GLU A 106 -18.67 5.38 -6.88
CA GLU A 106 -18.62 6.23 -5.69
C GLU A 106 -17.20 6.30 -5.13
N GLY A 107 -16.77 7.50 -4.74
CA GLY A 107 -15.48 7.66 -4.08
C GLY A 107 -14.82 9.00 -4.37
N THR A 108 -14.23 9.57 -3.33
CA THR A 108 -13.52 10.85 -3.44
C THR A 108 -12.20 10.66 -4.20
N VAL A 109 -11.86 11.61 -5.07
CA VAL A 109 -10.56 11.65 -5.73
C VAL A 109 -9.45 11.85 -4.70
N TRP A 110 -8.38 11.07 -4.82
CA TRP A 110 -7.12 11.36 -4.13
C TRP A 110 -6.35 12.38 -4.97
N LEU A 111 -6.26 13.62 -4.46
CA LEU A 111 -5.49 14.68 -5.12
C LEU A 111 -4.00 14.36 -5.12
N TRP A 112 -3.27 14.98 -6.04
CA TRP A 112 -1.81 14.89 -6.08
C TRP A 112 -1.20 15.30 -4.74
N HIS A 113 -0.31 14.47 -4.23
CA HIS A 113 0.44 14.73 -3.00
C HIS A 113 1.73 13.91 -2.97
N GLN A 114 2.63 14.29 -2.07
CA GLN A 114 3.72 13.45 -1.60
C GLN A 114 3.34 12.92 -0.21
N ASP A 115 3.44 11.61 0.00
CA ASP A 115 3.16 11.00 1.31
C ASP A 115 4.01 11.64 2.43
N TYR A 116 5.32 11.78 2.19
CA TYR A 116 6.24 12.38 3.17
C TYR A 116 5.94 13.86 3.48
N GLY A 117 5.32 14.59 2.56
CA GLY A 117 4.88 15.97 2.79
C GLY A 117 3.91 16.11 3.97
N TYR A 118 3.14 15.05 4.26
CA TYR A 118 2.32 14.95 5.47
C TYR A 118 3.09 14.34 6.63
N TRP A 119 3.80 13.23 6.40
CA TRP A 119 4.44 12.46 7.49
C TRP A 119 5.60 13.18 8.18
N ARG A 120 6.22 14.16 7.54
CA ARG A 120 7.22 15.02 8.20
C ARG A 120 6.68 15.70 9.47
N TYR A 121 5.38 15.93 9.56
CA TYR A 121 4.73 16.50 10.75
C TYR A 121 4.50 15.46 11.86
N ASP A 122 4.60 14.18 11.55
CA ASP A 122 4.52 13.06 12.51
C ASP A 122 5.89 12.75 13.16
N GLY A 123 6.95 13.50 12.80
CA GLY A 123 8.28 13.39 13.40
C GLY A 123 9.15 12.25 12.87
N VAL A 124 8.83 11.71 11.68
CA VAL A 124 9.62 10.68 11.00
C VAL A 124 10.60 11.27 9.99
N ASP A 125 11.69 10.55 9.73
CA ASP A 125 12.65 10.89 8.67
C ASP A 125 12.10 10.59 7.27
N ASP A 126 12.81 11.06 6.25
CA ASP A 126 12.49 10.84 4.83
C ASP A 126 12.87 9.43 4.33
N ARG A 127 13.38 8.56 5.21
CA ARG A 127 13.82 7.21 4.88
C ARG A 127 12.65 6.23 4.91
N LEU A 128 11.62 6.57 4.14
CA LEU A 128 10.36 5.85 4.01
C LEU A 128 10.17 5.34 2.57
N ALA A 129 9.47 4.22 2.44
CA ALA A 129 9.12 3.65 1.14
C ALA A 129 7.75 3.00 1.23
N SER A 130 6.94 3.21 0.18
CA SER A 130 5.61 2.61 0.07
C SER A 130 5.66 1.37 -0.82
N ALA A 131 5.17 0.23 -0.30
CA ALA A 131 4.93 -0.97 -1.10
C ALA A 131 3.43 -1.05 -1.44
N LEU A 132 3.09 -0.79 -2.70
CA LEU A 132 1.70 -0.80 -3.17
C LEU A 132 1.37 -2.13 -3.86
N VAL A 133 0.52 -2.93 -3.21
CA VAL A 133 0.04 -4.20 -3.75
C VAL A 133 -1.36 -4.02 -4.32
N MET A 134 -1.53 -4.31 -5.61
CA MET A 134 -2.82 -4.25 -6.27
C MET A 134 -3.59 -5.53 -6.00
N LEU A 135 -4.72 -5.44 -5.29
CA LEU A 135 -5.59 -6.59 -5.01
C LEU A 135 -6.59 -6.90 -6.14
N GLY A 136 -6.76 -5.98 -7.08
CA GLY A 136 -7.65 -6.14 -8.22
C GLY A 136 -7.05 -5.54 -9.49
N PRO A 137 -7.74 -5.68 -10.65
CA PRO A 137 -7.31 -5.08 -11.89
C PRO A 137 -7.10 -3.58 -11.75
N ASN A 138 -5.94 -3.10 -12.14
CA ASN A 138 -5.62 -1.67 -12.12
C ASN A 138 -5.52 -1.17 -13.56
N THR A 139 -6.57 -0.48 -14.01
CA THR A 139 -6.77 -0.04 -15.39
C THR A 139 -6.88 1.48 -15.44
N ARG A 140 -6.74 2.07 -16.63
CA ARG A 140 -6.92 3.51 -16.80
C ARG A 140 -8.32 4.00 -16.42
N ASN A 141 -9.32 3.11 -16.46
CA ASN A 141 -10.72 3.47 -16.32
C ASN A 141 -11.26 3.34 -14.89
N ASN A 142 -10.52 2.71 -13.97
CA ASN A 142 -10.96 2.51 -12.58
C ASN A 142 -10.11 3.29 -11.56
N GLY A 143 -9.58 4.45 -11.99
CA GLY A 143 -8.87 5.36 -11.10
C GLY A 143 -7.52 4.82 -10.65
N SER A 144 -6.74 4.27 -11.58
CA SER A 144 -5.38 3.82 -11.33
C SER A 144 -4.52 4.89 -10.68
N ILE A 145 -3.60 4.47 -9.80
CA ILE A 145 -2.58 5.38 -9.29
C ILE A 145 -1.77 5.95 -10.46
N ALA A 146 -1.56 7.27 -10.43
CA ALA A 146 -0.64 7.96 -11.31
C ALA A 146 0.57 8.42 -10.49
N LEU A 147 1.75 8.29 -11.07
CA LEU A 147 3.02 8.65 -10.45
C LEU A 147 3.77 9.56 -11.42
N VAL A 148 4.38 10.63 -10.90
CA VAL A 148 5.24 11.51 -11.69
C VAL A 148 6.67 11.00 -11.56
N GLN A 149 7.24 10.51 -12.65
CA GLN A 149 8.61 9.98 -12.67
C GLN A 149 9.60 11.05 -12.21
N GLY A 150 10.49 10.67 -11.28
CA GLY A 150 11.55 11.55 -10.75
C GLY A 150 11.08 12.60 -9.74
N SER A 151 9.78 12.71 -9.46
CA SER A 151 9.23 13.72 -8.54
C SER A 151 9.66 13.55 -7.08
N HIS A 152 10.18 12.37 -6.71
CA HIS A 152 10.78 12.13 -5.39
C HIS A 152 12.03 12.97 -5.12
N ARG A 153 12.60 13.63 -6.14
CA ARG A 153 13.77 14.52 -6.02
C ARG A 153 13.40 16.00 -5.88
N TRP A 154 12.11 16.34 -5.89
CA TRP A 154 11.65 17.74 -5.89
C TRP A 154 11.48 18.35 -4.50
N GLY A 155 11.69 17.57 -3.43
CA GLY A 155 11.56 18.00 -2.03
C GLY A 155 10.87 16.96 -1.18
#